data_AF-A0A4Y2UDK1-F1
#
_entry.id   AF-A0A4Y2UDK1-F1
#
_cell.length_a   1.000
_cell.length_b   1.000
_cell.length_c   1.000
_cell.angle_alpha   90.00
_cell.angle_beta   90.00
_cell.angle_gamma   90.00
#
_symmetry.space_group_name_H-M   'P 1'
#
loop_
_entity.id
_entity.type
_entity.pdbx_description
1 polymer ?
#
loop_
_entity_poly.entity_id
_entity_poly.type
_entity_poly.pdbx_seq_one_letter_code
_entity_poly.pdbx_strand_id
1 'polypeptide(L)'
;MQNKPKRKTITHSIPKHHLAPGEFLAIDIVGKLPRSVDNENYILTIVDHYSRYLEAIPIPNTTSNTIIRHLNYYFSRFGLPKYILSDNATYFKSDEIVNFYESLRIQHKKSSIYYPKSNGLLERTHRVLKESVASISQKVHDWSTSL
;
A
#
# COMPACT_ATOMS: atom_id res chain seq x y z
N MET A 1 32.27 16.43 5.78
CA MET A 1 31.50 17.56 5.21
C MET A 1 30.03 17.38 5.55
N GLN A 2 29.54 18.28 6.41
CA GLN A 2 28.15 18.70 6.70
C GLN A 2 27.02 17.65 6.83
N ASN A 3 26.71 17.33 8.09
CA ASN A 3 25.41 16.77 8.51
C ASN A 3 24.30 17.82 8.28
N LYS A 4 23.34 17.51 7.40
CA LYS A 4 22.10 18.30 7.27
C LYS A 4 21.21 18.13 8.52
N PRO A 5 20.57 19.19 9.04
CA PRO A 5 19.78 19.11 10.26
C PRO A 5 18.49 18.33 10.02
N LYS A 6 18.21 17.33 10.86
CA LYS A 6 16.93 16.61 10.87
C LYS A 6 15.84 17.57 11.37
N ARG A 7 15.00 18.08 10.45
CA ARG A 7 13.76 18.79 10.81
C ARG A 7 12.91 17.86 11.69
N LYS A 8 12.62 18.28 12.91
CA LYS A 8 11.65 17.62 13.79
C LYS A 8 10.25 17.90 13.25
N THR A 9 9.73 17.00 12.42
CA THR A 9 8.34 17.06 11.94
C THR A 9 7.42 16.67 13.09
N ILE A 10 6.65 17.64 13.61
CA ILE A 10 5.58 17.40 14.58
C ILE A 10 4.56 16.49 13.89
N THR A 11 4.49 15.25 14.36
CA THR A 11 3.69 14.19 13.74
C THR A 11 2.36 14.09 14.48
N HIS A 12 1.27 14.59 13.88
CA HIS A 12 -0.08 14.37 14.40
C HIS A 12 -0.46 12.91 14.12
N SER A 13 -0.24 12.09 15.13
CA SER A 13 -0.34 10.64 15.06
C SER A 13 -1.78 10.19 15.36
N ILE A 14 -2.47 9.49 14.45
CA ILE A 14 -3.82 8.94 14.67
C ILE A 14 -3.74 7.71 15.59
N PRO A 15 -4.23 7.75 16.85
CA PRO A 15 -4.07 6.65 17.79
C PRO A 15 -4.86 5.41 17.37
N LYS A 16 -4.26 4.21 17.49
CA LYS A 16 -4.85 2.93 17.06
C LYS A 16 -6.22 2.62 17.72
N HIS A 17 -6.46 3.08 18.93
CA HIS A 17 -7.74 2.87 19.65
C HIS A 17 -8.91 3.70 19.09
N HIS A 18 -8.64 4.65 18.19
CA HIS A 18 -9.68 5.41 17.47
C HIS A 18 -9.99 4.84 16.09
N LEU A 19 -9.48 3.65 15.76
CA LEU A 19 -9.66 3.01 14.46
C LEU A 19 -10.42 1.69 14.62
N ALA A 20 -11.35 1.44 13.70
CA ALA A 20 -12.01 0.16 13.50
C ALA A 20 -11.40 -0.59 12.28
N PRO A 21 -11.67 -1.90 12.11
CA PRO A 21 -11.31 -2.63 10.89
C PRO A 21 -11.72 -1.88 9.62
N GLY A 22 -10.82 -1.84 8.64
CA GLY A 22 -11.06 -1.20 7.34
C GLY A 22 -10.98 0.34 7.32
N GLU A 23 -10.91 1.03 8.46
CA GLU A 23 -10.88 2.50 8.48
C GLU A 23 -9.52 3.09 8.08
N PHE A 24 -8.44 2.34 8.28
CA PHE A 24 -7.10 2.77 7.94
C PHE A 24 -6.35 1.67 7.20
N LEU A 25 -6.17 1.87 5.90
CA LEU A 25 -5.40 0.99 5.03
C LEU A 25 -4.02 1.58 4.74
N ALA A 26 -3.00 0.74 4.72
CA ALA A 26 -1.70 1.03 4.13
C ALA A 26 -1.60 0.32 2.78
N ILE A 27 -1.17 1.05 1.75
CA ILE A 27 -0.97 0.51 0.41
C ILE A 27 0.48 0.67 -0.03
N ASP A 28 0.96 -0.33 -0.77
CA ASP A 28 2.33 -0.38 -1.27
C ASP A 28 2.37 -1.22 -2.56
N ILE A 29 3.37 -0.99 -3.41
CA ILE A 29 3.55 -1.77 -4.64
C ILE A 29 4.89 -2.50 -4.60
N VAL A 30 4.84 -3.81 -4.80
CA VAL A 30 6.01 -4.67 -5.04
C VAL A 30 6.17 -4.79 -6.55
N GLY A 31 7.38 -4.61 -7.07
CA GLY A 31 7.56 -4.46 -8.53
C GLY A 31 8.87 -4.99 -9.11
N LYS A 32 8.89 -5.03 -10.45
CA LYS A 32 9.91 -5.67 -11.30
C LYS A 32 10.05 -7.17 -11.03
N LEU A 33 8.93 -7.82 -10.73
CA LEU A 33 8.88 -9.27 -10.63
C LEU A 33 9.00 -9.89 -12.03
N PRO A 34 9.46 -11.14 -12.16
CA PRO A 34 9.33 -11.90 -13.40
C PRO A 34 7.88 -11.85 -13.87
N ARG A 35 7.69 -11.59 -15.16
CA ARG A 35 6.37 -11.46 -15.75
C ARG A 35 5.65 -12.81 -15.68
N SER A 36 4.44 -12.82 -15.12
CA SER A 36 3.57 -13.99 -15.11
C SER A 36 2.99 -14.26 -16.51
N VAL A 37 2.35 -15.42 -16.70
CA VAL A 37 1.62 -15.75 -17.93
C VAL A 37 0.50 -14.74 -18.22
N ASP A 38 -0.12 -14.19 -17.19
CA ASP A 38 -1.16 -13.14 -17.30
C ASP A 38 -0.59 -11.72 -17.50
N ASN A 39 0.71 -11.60 -17.81
CA ASN A 39 1.41 -10.35 -18.04
C ASN A 39 1.49 -9.43 -16.80
N GLU A 40 1.43 -10.01 -15.61
CA GLU A 40 1.57 -9.30 -14.34
C GLU A 40 3.01 -9.31 -13.86
N ASN A 41 3.48 -8.18 -13.33
CA ASN A 41 4.88 -8.00 -12.91
C ASN A 41 5.02 -7.06 -11.71
N TYR A 42 3.88 -6.74 -11.09
CA TYR A 42 3.76 -5.97 -9.87
C TYR A 42 2.68 -6.59 -8.99
N ILE A 43 2.70 -6.27 -7.71
CA ILE A 43 1.64 -6.59 -6.76
C ILE A 43 1.30 -5.33 -5.99
N LEU A 44 0.04 -4.93 -6.02
CA LEU A 44 -0.55 -3.97 -5.10
C LEU A 44 -0.87 -4.68 -3.79
N THR A 45 -0.31 -4.19 -2.70
CA THR A 45 -0.60 -4.69 -1.36
C THR A 45 -1.49 -3.70 -0.63
N ILE A 46 -2.49 -4.22 0.08
CA ILE A 46 -3.43 -3.44 0.90
C ILE A 46 -3.44 -4.09 2.28
N VAL A 47 -3.05 -3.34 3.31
CA VAL A 47 -2.99 -3.82 4.69
C VAL A 47 -3.86 -2.98 5.59
N ASP A 48 -4.78 -3.63 6.30
CA ASP A 48 -5.56 -2.99 7.35
C ASP A 48 -4.70 -2.81 8.63
N HIS A 49 -4.54 -1.56 9.07
CA HIS A 49 -3.79 -1.23 10.28
C HIS A 49 -4.38 -1.81 11.56
N TYR A 50 -5.70 -2.02 11.59
CA TYR A 50 -6.38 -2.56 12.77
C TYR A 50 -6.22 -4.07 12.83
N SER A 51 -6.81 -4.79 11.87
CA SER A 51 -6.91 -6.25 11.85
C SER A 51 -5.63 -6.96 11.44
N ARG A 52 -4.72 -6.25 10.76
CA ARG A 52 -3.54 -6.83 10.07
C ARG A 52 -3.90 -7.73 8.89
N TYR A 53 -5.15 -7.71 8.43
CA TYR A 53 -5.54 -8.32 7.18
C TYR A 53 -4.72 -7.73 6.03
N LEU A 54 -4.21 -8.59 5.18
CA LEU A 54 -3.40 -8.25 4.02
C LEU A 54 -4.07 -8.83 2.78
N GLU A 55 -4.21 -8.01 1.75
CA GLU A 55 -4.55 -8.45 0.41
C GLU A 55 -3.40 -8.11 -0.55
N ALA A 56 -2.95 -9.10 -1.30
CA ALA A 56 -1.91 -8.98 -2.30
C ALA A 56 -2.53 -9.21 -3.68
N ILE A 57 -2.55 -8.17 -4.51
CA ILE A 57 -3.26 -8.15 -5.78
C ILE A 57 -2.23 -8.02 -6.91
N PRO A 58 -2.02 -9.07 -7.73
CA PRO A 58 -1.22 -8.97 -8.94
C PRO A 58 -1.76 -7.89 -9.88
N ILE A 59 -0.87 -7.09 -10.47
CA ILE A 59 -1.21 -6.06 -11.45
C ILE A 59 -0.17 -5.99 -12.59
N PRO A 60 -0.61 -5.64 -13.82
CA PRO A 60 0.27 -5.59 -15.00
C PRO A 60 1.10 -4.31 -15.13
N ASN A 61 0.77 -3.26 -14.37
CA ASN A 61 1.48 -1.98 -14.39
C ASN A 61 1.11 -1.14 -13.17
N THR A 62 1.91 -0.11 -12.91
CA THR A 62 1.69 0.85 -11.81
C THR A 62 0.96 2.12 -12.28
N THR A 63 0.12 2.03 -13.31
CA THR A 63 -0.65 3.21 -13.75
C THR A 63 -1.77 3.52 -12.76
N SER A 64 -2.12 4.79 -12.64
CA SER A 64 -3.19 5.26 -11.76
C SER A 64 -4.52 4.57 -12.05
N ASN A 65 -4.87 4.36 -13.33
CA ASN A 65 -6.08 3.65 -13.72
C ASN A 65 -6.13 2.21 -13.20
N THR A 66 -5.03 1.46 -13.34
CA THR A 66 -4.93 0.09 -12.80
C THR A 66 -5.10 0.10 -11.29
N ILE A 67 -4.38 0.97 -10.57
CA ILE A 67 -4.45 1.08 -9.12
C ILE A 67 -5.89 1.42 -8.66
N ILE A 68 -6.50 2.45 -9.24
CA ILE A 68 -7.87 2.90 -8.92
C ILE A 68 -8.88 1.76 -9.13
N ARG A 69 -8.76 1.00 -10.24
CA ARG A 69 -9.66 -0.12 -10.52
C ARG A 69 -9.59 -1.18 -9.42
N HIS A 70 -8.40 -1.58 -9.00
CA HIS A 70 -8.24 -2.58 -7.94
C HIS A 70 -8.63 -2.04 -6.56
N LEU A 71 -8.37 -0.77 -6.26
CA LEU A 71 -8.87 -0.13 -5.04
C LEU A 71 -10.40 -0.06 -5.00
N ASN A 72 -11.06 0.29 -6.10
CA ASN A 72 -12.52 0.27 -6.19
C ASN A 72 -13.09 -1.13 -5.96
N TYR A 73 -12.46 -2.16 -6.52
CA TYR A 73 -12.85 -3.55 -6.28
C TYR A 73 -12.63 -4.00 -4.82
N TYR A 74 -11.60 -3.48 -4.16
CA TYR A 74 -11.42 -3.68 -2.72
C TYR A 74 -12.54 -2.98 -1.93
N PHE A 75 -12.79 -1.71 -2.22
CA PHE A 75 -13.79 -0.90 -1.49
C PHE A 75 -15.22 -1.42 -1.68
N SER A 76 -15.54 -2.03 -2.82
CA SER A 76 -16.86 -2.64 -3.03
C SER A 76 -17.11 -3.86 -2.13
N ARG A 77 -16.04 -4.56 -1.69
CA ARG A 77 -16.13 -5.72 -0.80
C ARG A 77 -16.08 -5.33 0.68
N PHE A 78 -15.22 -4.37 1.04
CA PHE A 78 -14.91 -4.07 2.44
C PHE A 78 -15.42 -2.70 2.92
N GLY A 79 -15.94 -1.87 2.01
CA GLY A 79 -16.33 -0.49 2.28
C GLY A 79 -15.18 0.51 2.07
N LEU A 80 -15.52 1.80 2.20
CA LEU A 80 -14.58 2.90 2.03
C LEU A 80 -13.76 3.14 3.30
N PRO A 81 -12.42 3.26 3.20
CA PRO A 81 -11.60 3.62 4.34
C PRO A 81 -11.73 5.12 4.67
N LYS A 82 -11.39 5.49 5.91
CA LYS A 82 -11.21 6.90 6.28
C LYS A 82 -9.84 7.42 5.86
N TYR A 83 -8.83 6.56 5.96
CA TYR A 83 -7.42 6.90 5.72
C TYR A 83 -6.75 5.87 4.83
N ILE A 84 -5.99 6.36 3.85
CA ILE A 84 -5.04 5.55 3.08
C ILE A 84 -3.65 6.09 3.34
N LEU A 85 -2.74 5.21 3.76
CA LEU A 85 -1.32 5.50 3.86
C LEU A 85 -0.58 4.90 2.67
N SER A 86 0.21 5.70 1.98
CA SER A 86 1.18 5.19 1.00
C SER A 86 2.54 5.86 1.15
N ASP A 87 3.53 5.34 0.44
CA ASP A 87 4.80 6.01 0.27
C ASP A 87 4.69 7.21 -0.69
N ASN A 88 5.85 7.82 -0.98
CA ASN A 88 5.95 9.00 -1.82
C ASN A 88 6.13 8.67 -3.32
N ALA A 89 5.84 7.45 -3.75
CA ALA A 89 5.97 7.06 -5.14
C ALA A 89 5.05 7.88 -6.07
N THR A 90 5.51 8.10 -7.30
CA THR A 90 4.83 8.96 -8.28
C THR A 90 3.44 8.48 -8.64
N TYR A 91 3.25 7.15 -8.73
CA TYR A 91 1.96 6.55 -9.05
C TYR A 91 0.89 6.71 -7.96
N PHE A 92 1.26 7.04 -6.72
CA PHE A 92 0.31 7.39 -5.66
C PHE A 92 0.08 8.90 -5.52
N LYS A 93 0.63 9.71 -6.43
CA LYS A 93 0.58 11.17 -6.41
C LYS A 93 0.02 11.79 -7.69
N SER A 94 -0.38 10.98 -8.65
CA SER A 94 -0.98 11.52 -9.87
C SER A 94 -2.29 12.22 -9.52
N ASP A 95 -2.65 13.22 -10.31
CA ASP A 95 -3.90 13.97 -10.10
C ASP A 95 -5.11 13.03 -10.14
N GLU A 96 -5.08 11.97 -10.95
CA GLU A 96 -6.15 10.96 -10.99
C GLU A 96 -6.34 10.25 -9.64
N ILE A 97 -5.25 9.88 -8.95
CA ILE A 97 -5.32 9.22 -7.64
C ILE A 97 -5.78 10.20 -6.56
N VAL A 98 -5.29 11.44 -6.61
CA VAL A 98 -5.70 12.49 -5.67
C VAL A 98 -7.20 12.78 -5.82
N ASN A 99 -7.65 13.03 -7.05
CA ASN A 99 -9.06 13.27 -7.37
C ASN A 99 -9.94 12.07 -6.99
N PHE A 100 -9.44 10.85 -7.20
CA PHE A 100 -10.15 9.63 -6.79
C PHE A 100 -10.38 9.59 -5.28
N TYR A 101 -9.34 9.79 -4.46
CA TYR A 101 -9.50 9.83 -3.01
C TYR A 101 -10.41 10.97 -2.54
N GLU A 102 -10.28 12.16 -3.12
CA GLU A 102 -11.13 13.31 -2.80
C GLU A 102 -12.61 13.04 -3.12
N SER A 103 -12.90 12.45 -4.28
CA SER A 103 -14.27 12.10 -4.69
C SER A 103 -14.96 11.14 -3.71
N LEU A 104 -14.17 10.27 -3.06
CA LEU A 104 -14.62 9.30 -2.07
C LEU A 104 -14.49 9.80 -0.63
N ARG A 105 -14.03 11.05 -0.42
CA ARG A 105 -13.74 11.66 0.89
C ARG A 105 -12.73 10.85 1.72
N ILE A 106 -11.81 10.15 1.06
CA ILE A 106 -10.72 9.41 1.67
C ILE A 106 -9.55 10.36 1.93
N GLN A 107 -9.00 10.34 3.15
CA GLN A 107 -7.83 11.14 3.48
C GLN A 107 -6.53 10.38 3.19
N HIS A 108 -5.79 10.83 2.17
CA HIS A 108 -4.47 10.30 1.88
C HIS A 108 -3.41 10.81 2.87
N LYS A 109 -2.67 9.89 3.48
CA LYS A 109 -1.55 10.13 4.40
C LYS A 109 -0.26 9.62 3.75
N LYS A 110 0.86 10.33 3.97
CA LYS A 110 2.17 9.96 3.43
C LYS A 110 3.07 9.39 4.52
N SER A 111 3.83 8.34 4.19
CA SER A 111 4.65 7.55 5.14
C SER A 111 5.70 8.33 5.93
N SER A 112 6.14 9.51 5.46
CA SER A 112 7.04 10.38 6.23
C SER A 112 6.45 10.92 7.54
N ILE A 113 5.16 10.67 7.82
CA ILE A 113 4.39 11.23 8.93
C ILE A 113 3.82 10.12 9.85
N TYR A 114 4.24 8.84 9.76
CA TYR A 114 3.53 7.77 10.51
C TYR A 114 4.38 6.96 11.51
N TYR A 115 3.89 6.91 12.75
CA TYR A 115 4.30 6.16 13.96
C TYR A 115 5.61 5.32 13.96
N PRO A 116 6.73 5.82 14.49
CA PRO A 116 7.94 5.01 14.69
C PRO A 116 7.79 3.82 15.66
N LYS A 117 6.90 3.90 16.67
CA LYS A 117 6.81 2.89 17.74
C LYS A 117 5.87 1.71 17.45
N SER A 118 4.84 1.90 16.63
CA SER A 118 3.78 0.90 16.37
C SER A 118 3.91 0.26 14.98
N ASN A 119 4.73 0.85 14.11
CA ASN A 119 4.84 0.49 12.71
C ASN A 119 5.89 -0.60 12.45
N GLY A 120 6.77 -0.90 13.40
CA GLY A 120 7.79 -1.94 13.24
C GLY A 120 7.21 -3.34 13.00
N LEU A 121 5.96 -3.63 13.40
CA LEU A 121 5.29 -4.88 13.01
C LEU A 121 4.82 -4.81 11.55
N LEU A 122 4.16 -3.73 11.15
CA LEU A 122 3.67 -3.54 9.79
C LEU A 122 4.81 -3.48 8.76
N GLU A 123 5.88 -2.77 9.08
CA GLU A 123 7.11 -2.70 8.27
C GLU A 123 7.74 -4.09 8.12
N ARG A 124 7.77 -4.88 9.20
CA ARG A 124 8.22 -6.28 9.12
C ARG A 124 7.29 -7.14 8.29
N THR A 125 5.97 -7.01 8.44
CA THR A 125 4.98 -7.73 7.64
C THR A 125 5.13 -7.40 6.15
N HIS A 126 5.22 -6.11 5.79
CA HIS A 126 5.46 -5.68 4.40
C HIS A 126 6.78 -6.24 3.87
N ARG A 127 7.84 -6.25 4.69
CA ARG A 127 9.15 -6.79 4.28
C ARG A 127 9.08 -8.30 4.03
N VAL A 128 8.55 -9.08 4.98
CA VAL A 128 8.41 -10.54 4.84
C VAL A 128 7.52 -10.88 3.65
N LEU A 129 6.45 -10.13 3.43
CA LEU A 129 5.59 -10.30 2.26
C LEU A 129 6.35 -10.05 0.97
N LYS A 130 7.05 -8.91 0.86
CA LYS A 130 7.87 -8.56 -0.30
C LYS A 130 8.88 -9.65 -0.62
N GLU A 131 9.56 -10.17 0.40
CA GLU A 131 10.53 -11.26 0.27
C GLU A 131 9.88 -12.57 -0.19
N SER A 132 8.72 -12.92 0.39
CA SER A 132 7.99 -14.16 0.05
C SER A 132 7.49 -14.12 -1.39
N VAL A 133 6.84 -13.02 -1.77
CA VAL A 133 6.35 -12.76 -3.12
C VAL A 133 7.48 -12.76 -4.16
N ALA A 134 8.60 -12.10 -3.86
CA ALA A 134 9.75 -12.08 -4.75
C ALA A 134 10.35 -13.48 -4.93
N SER A 135 10.37 -14.28 -3.86
CA SER A 135 10.85 -15.68 -3.91
C SER A 135 9.93 -16.59 -4.74
N ILE A 136 8.61 -16.45 -4.60
CA ILE A 136 7.63 -17.25 -5.35
C ILE A 136 7.67 -16.90 -6.83
N SER A 137 7.68 -15.61 -7.17
CA SER A 137 7.69 -15.14 -8.57
C SER A 137 8.97 -15.51 -9.34
N GLN A 138 10.07 -15.82 -8.65
CA GLN A 138 11.29 -16.36 -9.28
C GLN A 138 11.20 -17.86 -9.60
N LYS A 139 10.35 -18.62 -8.90
CA LYS A 139 10.28 -20.08 -8.99
C LYS A 139 9.09 -20.58 -9.79
N VAL A 140 8.01 -19.82 -9.83
CA VAL A 140 6.73 -20.22 -10.43
C VAL A 140 6.38 -19.23 -11.53
N HIS A 141 6.19 -19.74 -12.75
CA HIS A 141 5.84 -18.89 -13.90
C HIS A 141 4.41 -18.32 -13.77
N ASP A 142 3.50 -19.07 -13.13
CA ASP A 142 2.11 -18.70 -12.87
C ASP A 142 1.89 -18.15 -11.46
N TRP A 143 2.90 -17.48 -10.89
CA TRP A 143 2.87 -17.01 -9.51
C TRP A 143 1.67 -16.10 -9.20
N SER A 144 1.12 -15.42 -10.21
CA SER A 144 -0.08 -14.59 -10.08
C SER A 144 -1.30 -15.37 -9.59
N THR A 145 -1.45 -16.61 -10.03
CA THR A 145 -2.59 -17.48 -9.66
C THR A 145 -2.46 -18.09 -8.27
N SER A 146 -1.28 -18.01 -7.67
CA SER A 146 -0.95 -18.59 -6.36
C SER A 146 -1.14 -17.62 -5.19
N LEU A 147 -1.65 -16.41 -5.46
CA LEU A 147 -1.91 -15.35 -4.48
C LEU A 147 -3.41 -15.22 -4.21
#